data_AF-A0A966R4F1-F1
#
_entry.id   AF-A0A966R4F1-F1
#
_cell.length_a   1.000
_cell.length_b   1.000
_cell.length_c   1.000
_cell.angle_alpha   90.00
_cell.angle_beta   90.00
_cell.angle_gamma   90.00
#
_symmetry.space_group_name_H-M   'P 1'
#
loop_
_entity.id
_entity.type
_entity.pdbx_description
1 polymer ?
#
loop_
_entity_poly.entity_id
_entity_poly.type
_entity_poly.pdbx_seq_one_letter_code
_entity_poly.pdbx_strand_id
1 'polypeptide(L)'
;MQNEDEDACAVLRRELALRSIKVVNIGWACVAYFFLAVLVDEVLDRIFGRIDVQHYVQHASGVRIFFEILGYTWLLGTLSYIIRNLFERIPFPFDGVMGYDHRRVQEVKDADVFSTFLIFFNRRMQAYYTIFRKRFL
;
A
#
# COMPACT_ATOMS: atom_id res chain seq x y z
N MET A 1 35.21 -0.48 34.78
CA MET A 1 33.95 -0.44 35.56
C MET A 1 33.15 0.84 35.30
N GLN A 2 33.53 2.04 35.78
CA GLN A 2 32.66 3.22 35.60
C GLN A 2 32.46 3.69 34.14
N ASN A 3 33.45 3.49 33.26
CA ASN A 3 33.32 3.79 31.82
C ASN A 3 32.47 2.76 31.05
N GLU A 4 32.38 1.50 31.50
CA GLU A 4 31.68 0.45 30.76
C GLU A 4 30.15 0.58 30.89
N ASP A 5 29.67 1.04 32.05
CA ASP A 5 28.24 1.27 32.29
C ASP A 5 27.71 2.52 31.56
N GLU A 6 28.51 3.58 31.44
CA GLU A 6 28.15 4.77 30.65
C GLU A 6 28.07 4.46 29.16
N ASP A 7 29.02 3.69 28.62
CA ASP A 7 29.01 3.25 27.23
C ASP A 7 27.82 2.33 26.93
N ALA A 8 27.49 1.39 27.82
CA ALA A 8 26.34 0.51 27.68
C ALA A 8 25.01 1.29 27.67
N CYS A 9 24.86 2.29 28.54
CA CYS A 9 23.68 3.14 28.57
C CYS A 9 23.53 3.99 27.30
N ALA A 10 24.65 4.52 26.78
CA ALA A 10 24.68 5.27 25.52
C ALA A 10 24.30 4.41 24.31
N VAL A 11 24.78 3.16 24.24
CA VAL A 11 24.41 2.20 23.19
C VAL A 11 22.91 1.90 23.26
N LEU A 12 22.39 1.60 24.45
CA LEU A 12 20.97 1.28 24.65
C LEU A 12 20.06 2.45 24.24
N ARG A 13 20.41 3.68 24.63
CA ARG A 13 19.66 4.88 24.26
C ARG A 13 19.65 5.12 22.76
N ARG A 14 20.78 4.87 22.09
CA ARG A 14 20.89 4.97 20.62
C ARG A 14 20.04 3.91 19.93
N GLU A 15 20.05 2.67 20.41
CA GLU A 15 19.20 1.60 19.87
C GLU A 15 17.71 1.92 20.01
N LEU A 16 17.28 2.40 21.18
CA LEU A 16 15.91 2.80 21.42
C LEU A 16 15.48 3.94 20.49
N ALA A 17 16.34 4.96 20.33
CA ALA A 17 16.07 6.07 19.41
C ALA A 17 15.91 5.59 17.96
N LEU A 18 16.78 4.70 17.48
CA LEU A 18 16.70 4.13 16.14
C LEU A 18 15.42 3.30 15.94
N ARG A 19 15.00 2.53 16.95
CA ARG A 19 13.74 1.78 16.90
C ARG A 19 12.52 2.71 16.85
N SER A 20 12.52 3.80 17.63
CA SER A 20 11.44 4.79 17.58
C SER A 20 11.34 5.46 16.21
N ILE A 21 12.46 5.86 15.61
CA ILE A 21 12.49 6.44 14.26
C ILE A 21 11.92 5.47 13.23
N LYS A 22 12.23 4.17 13.33
CA LYS A 22 11.63 3.14 12.46
C LYS A 22 10.11 3.06 12.60
N VAL A 23 9.58 3.05 13.82
CA VAL A 23 8.11 3.00 14.04
C VAL A 23 7.42 4.23 13.44
N VAL A 24 8.01 5.42 13.64
CA VAL A 24 7.50 6.66 13.05
C VAL A 24 7.54 6.61 11.52
N ASN A 25 8.61 6.04 10.95
CA ASN A 25 8.74 5.86 9.51
C ASN A 25 7.66 4.95 8.92
N ILE A 26 7.36 3.83 9.58
CA ILE A 26 6.28 2.93 9.18
C ILE A 26 4.94 3.67 9.21
N GLY A 27 4.67 4.43 10.28
CA GLY A 27 3.46 5.25 10.39
C GLY A 27 3.33 6.27 9.26
N TRP A 28 4.42 6.98 8.95
CA TRP A 28 4.48 7.92 7.83
C TRP A 28 4.18 7.24 6.49
N ALA A 29 4.82 6.10 6.21
CA ALA A 29 4.61 5.33 4.99
C ALA A 29 3.16 4.87 4.86
N CYS A 30 2.56 4.35 5.94
CA CYS A 30 1.15 3.93 5.95
C CYS A 30 0.21 5.08 5.60
N VAL A 31 0.40 6.26 6.19
CA VAL A 31 -0.44 7.44 5.91
C VAL A 31 -0.27 7.88 4.46
N ALA A 32 0.98 7.95 3.97
CA ALA A 32 1.24 8.36 2.60
C ALA A 32 0.66 7.36 1.58
N TYR A 33 0.83 6.05 1.80
CA TYR A 33 0.24 5.00 0.97
C TYR A 33 -1.29 5.03 0.99
N PHE A 34 -1.91 5.33 2.15
CA PHE A 34 -3.36 5.49 2.25
C PHE A 34 -3.87 6.61 1.33
N PHE A 35 -3.28 7.80 1.42
CA PHE A 35 -3.69 8.93 0.56
C PHE A 35 -3.45 8.64 -0.92
N LEU A 36 -2.33 7.99 -1.24
CA LEU A 36 -2.01 7.61 -2.60
C LEU A 36 -3.02 6.59 -3.15
N ALA A 37 -3.44 5.61 -2.34
CA ALA A 37 -4.41 4.61 -2.74
C ALA A 37 -5.78 5.25 -3.04
N VAL A 38 -6.22 6.18 -2.20
CA VAL A 38 -7.47 6.94 -2.43
C VAL A 38 -7.38 7.79 -3.71
N LEU A 39 -6.27 8.47 -3.93
CA LEU A 39 -6.05 9.27 -5.14
C LEU A 39 -6.11 8.39 -6.39
N VAL A 40 -5.46 7.23 -6.35
CA VAL A 40 -5.45 6.26 -7.45
C VAL A 40 -6.83 5.72 -7.70
N ASP A 41 -7.58 5.37 -6.66
CA ASP A 41 -8.96 4.89 -6.79
C ASP A 41 -9.84 5.92 -7.51
N GLU A 42 -9.79 7.18 -7.10
CA GLU A 42 -10.55 8.26 -7.75
C GLU A 42 -10.15 8.46 -9.22
N VAL A 43 -8.86 8.30 -9.56
CA VAL A 43 -8.39 8.34 -10.96
C VAL A 43 -8.93 7.16 -11.76
N LEU A 44 -8.89 5.95 -11.21
CA LEU A 44 -9.40 4.75 -11.87
C LEU A 44 -10.93 4.82 -12.05
N ASP A 45 -11.66 5.31 -11.05
CA ASP A 45 -13.11 5.53 -11.12
C ASP A 45 -13.47 6.50 -12.24
N ARG A 46 -12.67 7.57 -12.45
CA ARG A 46 -12.88 8.51 -13.55
C ARG A 46 -12.58 7.92 -14.92
N ILE A 47 -11.51 7.13 -15.03
CA ILE A 47 -11.09 6.53 -16.31
C ILE A 47 -12.09 5.47 -16.76
N PHE A 48 -12.49 4.59 -15.85
CA PHE A 48 -13.29 3.43 -16.22
C PHE A 48 -14.79 3.58 -15.94
N GLY A 49 -15.20 4.58 -15.16
CA GLY A 49 -16.59 4.80 -14.79
C GLY A 49 -17.13 3.83 -13.74
N ARG A 50 -18.33 4.12 -13.24
CA ARG A 50 -19.02 3.29 -12.23
C ARG A 50 -19.64 2.05 -12.88
N ILE A 51 -19.49 0.90 -12.23
CA ILE A 51 -20.13 -0.36 -12.66
C ILE A 51 -21.54 -0.42 -12.09
N ASP A 52 -22.54 -0.63 -12.96
CA ASP A 52 -23.88 -1.02 -12.53
C ASP A 52 -23.91 -2.53 -12.26
N VAL A 53 -23.84 -2.88 -10.97
CA VAL A 53 -23.83 -4.26 -10.48
C VAL A 53 -25.08 -5.04 -10.92
N GLN A 54 -26.24 -4.39 -10.94
CA GLN A 54 -27.52 -5.07 -11.16
C GLN A 54 -27.70 -5.42 -12.63
N HIS A 55 -27.33 -4.49 -13.53
CA HIS A 55 -27.31 -4.74 -14.96
C HIS A 55 -26.31 -5.85 -15.34
N TYR A 56 -25.12 -5.85 -14.72
CA TYR A 56 -24.06 -6.82 -15.01
C TYR A 56 -24.38 -8.25 -14.59
N VAL A 57 -25.01 -8.44 -13.42
CA VAL A 57 -25.41 -9.79 -12.96
C VAL A 57 -26.41 -10.42 -13.94
N GLN A 58 -27.33 -9.62 -14.50
CA GLN A 58 -28.41 -10.11 -15.36
C GLN A 58 -27.99 -10.30 -16.82
N HIS A 59 -27.16 -9.41 -17.38
CA HIS A 59 -26.92 -9.36 -18.83
C HIS A 59 -25.52 -9.80 -19.27
N ALA A 60 -24.53 -9.83 -18.37
CA ALA A 60 -23.16 -10.19 -18.77
C ALA A 60 -22.95 -11.72 -18.79
N SER A 61 -22.15 -12.19 -19.74
CA SER A 61 -21.65 -13.57 -19.74
C SER A 61 -20.66 -13.79 -18.60
N GLY A 62 -20.72 -14.94 -17.93
CA GLY A 62 -19.81 -15.28 -16.83
C GLY A 62 -18.33 -15.24 -17.23
N VAL A 63 -18.02 -15.63 -18.47
CA VAL A 63 -16.66 -15.59 -19.04
C VAL A 63 -16.17 -14.15 -19.18
N ARG A 64 -17.05 -13.23 -19.60
CA ARG A 64 -16.71 -11.80 -19.70
C ARG A 64 -16.37 -11.22 -18.32
N ILE A 65 -17.19 -11.51 -17.31
CA ILE A 65 -16.93 -11.06 -15.93
C ILE A 65 -15.59 -11.60 -15.42
N PHE A 66 -15.29 -12.87 -15.68
CA PHE A 66 -14.03 -13.49 -15.27
C PHE A 66 -12.81 -12.77 -15.88
N PHE A 67 -12.81 -12.51 -17.19
CA PHE A 67 -11.72 -11.77 -17.83
C PHE A 67 -11.63 -10.31 -17.40
N GLU A 68 -12.75 -9.65 -17.12
CA GLU A 68 -12.76 -8.29 -16.59
C GLU A 68 -12.14 -8.23 -15.18
N ILE A 69 -12.44 -9.20 -14.31
CA ILE A 69 -11.81 -9.31 -12.97
C ILE A 69 -10.32 -9.58 -13.09
N LEU A 70 -9.93 -10.52 -13.96
CA LEU A 70 -8.52 -10.89 -14.16
C LEU A 70 -7.72 -9.70 -14.70
N GLY A 71 -8.23 -9.04 -15.73
CA GLY A 71 -7.61 -7.86 -16.32
C GLY A 71 -7.51 -6.69 -15.35
N TYR A 72 -8.55 -6.46 -14.55
CA TYR A 72 -8.53 -5.38 -13.57
C TYR A 72 -7.59 -5.67 -12.40
N THR A 73 -7.53 -6.92 -11.94
CA THR A 73 -6.54 -7.35 -10.92
C THR A 73 -5.11 -7.19 -11.44
N TRP A 74 -4.87 -7.57 -12.70
CA TRP A 74 -3.57 -7.38 -13.34
C TRP A 74 -3.19 -5.90 -13.42
N LEU A 75 -4.13 -5.03 -13.85
CA LEU A 75 -3.93 -3.58 -13.88
C LEU A 75 -3.56 -3.01 -12.50
N LEU A 76 -4.29 -3.39 -11.45
CA LEU A 76 -3.99 -2.94 -10.08
C LEU A 76 -2.61 -3.42 -9.62
N GLY A 77 -2.23 -4.66 -9.95
CA GLY A 77 -0.89 -5.19 -9.68
C GLY A 77 0.22 -4.39 -10.38
N THR A 78 0.06 -4.09 -11.67
CA THR A 78 1.01 -3.25 -12.41
C THR A 78 1.09 -1.84 -11.83
N LEU A 79 -0.05 -1.24 -11.47
CA LEU A 79 -0.08 0.09 -10.90
C LEU A 79 0.59 0.16 -9.52
N SER A 80 0.37 -0.87 -8.69
CA SER A 80 1.06 -1.03 -7.42
C SER A 80 2.57 -1.10 -7.59
N TYR A 81 3.05 -1.87 -8.57
CA TYR A 81 4.48 -1.95 -8.89
C TYR A 81 5.08 -0.58 -9.26
N ILE A 82 4.39 0.19 -10.12
CA ILE A 82 4.84 1.53 -10.53
C ILE A 82 4.92 2.47 -9.33
N ILE A 83 3.87 2.46 -8.50
CA ILE A 83 3.76 3.31 -7.32
C ILE A 83 4.84 3.00 -6.31
N ARG A 84 5.12 1.72 -6.06
CA ARG A 84 6.21 1.28 -5.18
C ARG A 84 7.53 1.90 -5.60
N ASN A 85 7.86 1.81 -6.89
CA ASN A 85 9.11 2.35 -7.43
C ASN A 85 9.16 3.90 -7.37
N LEU A 86 8.00 4.57 -7.37
CA LEU A 86 7.92 6.01 -7.16
C LEU A 86 8.07 6.37 -5.68
N PHE A 87 7.47 5.60 -4.77
CA PHE A 87 7.49 5.86 -3.33
C PHE A 87 8.88 5.69 -2.73
N GLU A 88 9.68 4.73 -3.21
CA GLU A 88 11.09 4.57 -2.81
C GLU A 88 11.96 5.84 -3.07
N ARG A 89 11.46 6.77 -3.90
CA ARG A 89 12.14 8.04 -4.19
C ARG A 89 11.71 9.19 -3.27
N ILE A 90 10.61 9.04 -2.52
CA ILE A 90 10.12 10.06 -1.60
C ILE A 90 11.02 10.06 -0.36
N PRO A 91 11.75 11.15 -0.06
CA PRO A 91 12.61 11.21 1.11
C PRO A 91 11.77 11.24 2.39
N PHE A 92 12.23 10.53 3.42
CA PHE A 92 11.59 10.57 4.73
C PHE A 92 12.04 11.81 5.51
N PRO A 93 11.15 12.54 6.20
CA PRO A 93 11.52 13.75 6.94
C PRO A 93 12.63 13.59 7.99
N PHE A 94 12.88 12.37 8.49
CA PHE A 94 13.98 12.09 9.42
C PHE A 94 15.12 11.28 8.78
N ASP A 95 15.23 11.29 7.45
CA ASP A 95 16.42 10.76 6.76
C ASP A 95 17.70 11.45 7.25
N GLY A 96 18.74 10.66 7.51
CA GLY A 96 20.04 11.14 7.99
C GLY A 96 20.15 11.35 9.50
N VAL A 97 19.06 11.30 10.27
CA VAL A 97 19.11 11.42 11.73
C VAL A 97 19.80 10.20 12.33
N MET A 98 20.90 10.39 13.07
CA MET A 98 21.72 9.33 13.67
C MET A 98 22.26 8.27 12.67
N GLY A 99 22.37 8.62 11.37
CA GLY A 99 22.77 7.70 10.31
C GLY A 99 21.65 6.77 9.82
N TYR A 100 20.39 7.11 10.14
CA TYR A 100 19.21 6.44 9.60
C TYR A 100 19.09 6.71 8.10
N ASP A 101 19.02 5.65 7.31
CA ASP A 101 18.79 5.72 5.86
C ASP A 101 17.49 4.97 5.56
N HIS A 102 16.45 5.74 5.26
CA HIS A 102 15.11 5.27 4.92
C HIS A 102 15.11 4.27 3.76
N ARG A 103 16.05 4.39 2.81
CA ARG A 103 16.13 3.50 1.64
C ARG A 103 16.68 2.11 1.99
N ARG A 104 17.38 1.98 3.11
CA ARG A 104 17.92 0.70 3.61
C ARG A 104 16.91 -0.09 4.41
N VAL A 105 15.77 0.51 4.76
CA VAL A 105 14.74 -0.12 5.57
C VAL A 105 13.85 -0.98 4.68
N GLN A 106 13.84 -2.30 4.93
CA GLN A 106 13.04 -3.27 4.18
C GLN A 106 11.54 -2.93 4.21
N GLU A 107 11.05 -2.37 5.31
CA GLU A 107 9.64 -2.00 5.46
C GLU A 107 9.16 -0.94 4.46
N VAL A 108 10.06 -0.11 3.90
CA VAL A 108 9.75 0.84 2.83
C VAL A 108 9.63 0.13 1.48
N LYS A 109 10.42 -0.93 1.29
CA LYS A 109 10.43 -1.76 0.09
C LYS A 109 9.21 -2.68 0.04
N ASP A 110 8.68 -3.05 1.21
CA ASP A 110 7.48 -3.86 1.36
C ASP A 110 6.23 -2.98 1.20
N ALA A 111 5.97 -2.54 -0.03
CA ALA A 111 4.74 -1.84 -0.42
C ALA A 111 3.47 -2.72 -0.40
N ASP A 112 3.52 -3.83 0.34
CA ASP A 112 2.40 -4.76 0.53
C ASP A 112 1.23 -4.05 1.23
N VAL A 113 1.54 -3.11 2.12
CA VAL A 113 0.55 -2.23 2.77
C VAL A 113 -0.20 -1.39 1.74
N PHE A 114 0.51 -0.83 0.75
CA PHE A 114 -0.13 -0.08 -0.34
C PHE A 114 -1.03 -0.97 -1.19
N SER A 115 -0.53 -2.14 -1.60
CA SER A 115 -1.31 -3.10 -2.40
C SER A 115 -2.59 -3.53 -1.69
N THR A 116 -2.49 -3.74 -0.37
CA THR A 116 -3.64 -4.08 0.48
C THR A 116 -4.67 -2.96 0.48
N PHE A 117 -4.26 -1.71 0.71
CA PHE A 117 -5.17 -0.57 0.67
C PHE A 117 -5.79 -0.36 -0.70
N LEU A 118 -5.00 -0.49 -1.77
CA LEU A 118 -5.48 -0.33 -3.13
C LEU A 118 -6.55 -1.38 -3.46
N ILE A 119 -6.33 -2.66 -3.14
CA ILE A 119 -7.31 -3.71 -3.41
C ILE A 119 -8.56 -3.54 -2.54
N PHE A 120 -8.38 -3.21 -1.26
CA PHE A 120 -9.49 -3.16 -0.31
C PHE A 120 -10.38 -1.94 -0.51
N PHE A 121 -9.81 -0.77 -0.76
CA PHE A 121 -10.58 0.47 -0.93
C PHE A 121 -11.08 0.67 -2.36
N ASN A 122 -10.54 -0.05 -3.35
CA ASN A 122 -10.95 0.18 -4.72
C ASN A 122 -12.41 -0.23 -4.95
N ARG A 123 -13.24 0.77 -5.29
CA ARG A 123 -14.70 0.60 -5.40
C ARG A 123 -15.09 -0.41 -6.48
N ARG A 124 -14.33 -0.45 -7.57
CA ARG A 124 -14.57 -1.38 -8.68
C ARG A 124 -14.25 -2.82 -8.30
N MET A 125 -13.20 -3.09 -7.54
CA MET A 125 -12.92 -4.43 -7.00
C MET A 125 -14.02 -4.91 -6.06
N GLN A 126 -14.53 -4.02 -5.18
CA GLN A 126 -15.65 -4.36 -4.32
C GLN A 126 -16.92 -4.69 -5.12
N ALA A 127 -17.16 -3.98 -6.22
CA ALA A 127 -18.27 -4.25 -7.12
C ALA A 127 -18.12 -5.65 -7.78
N TYR A 128 -16.93 -5.98 -8.30
CA TYR A 128 -16.67 -7.30 -8.87
C TYR A 128 -16.81 -8.44 -7.86
N TYR A 129 -16.31 -8.26 -6.64
CA TYR A 129 -16.52 -9.23 -5.56
C TYR A 129 -18.01 -9.45 -5.28
N THR A 130 -18.79 -8.36 -5.26
CA THR A 130 -20.25 -8.43 -5.06
C THR A 130 -20.95 -9.16 -6.21
N ILE A 131 -20.57 -8.90 -7.46
CA ILE A 131 -21.10 -9.59 -8.65
C ILE A 131 -20.78 -11.08 -8.58
N PHE A 132 -19.53 -11.43 -8.28
CA PHE A 132 -19.08 -12.80 -8.17
C PHE A 132 -19.85 -13.55 -7.09
N ARG A 133 -19.94 -12.95 -5.89
CA ARG A 133 -20.68 -13.53 -4.77
C ARG A 133 -22.15 -13.77 -5.12
N LYS A 134 -22.86 -12.77 -5.65
CA LYS A 134 -24.29 -12.90 -5.98
C LYS A 134 -24.61 -13.92 -7.08
N ARG A 135 -23.64 -14.24 -7.95
CA ARG A 135 -23.86 -15.11 -9.11
C ARG A 135 -23.45 -16.56 -8.86
N PHE A 136 -22.46 -16.79 -8.00
CA PHE A 136 -21.84 -18.11 -7.81
C PHE A 136 -21.95 -18.67 -6.39
N LEU A 137 -22.30 -17.85 -5.39
CA LEU A 137 -22.55 -18.25 -4.00
C LEU A 137 -24.01 -17.97 -3.64
#